data_AF-A0A7V6HF65-F1
#
_entry.id   AF-A0A7V6HF65-F1
#
_cell.length_a   1.000
_cell.length_b   1.000
_cell.length_c   1.000
_cell.angle_alpha   90.00
_cell.angle_beta   90.00
_cell.angle_gamma   90.00
#
_symmetry.space_group_name_H-M   'P 1'
#
loop_
_entity.id
_entity.type
_entity.pdbx_description
1 polymer ?
#
loop_
_entity_poly.entity_id
_entity_poly.type
_entity_poly.pdbx_seq_one_letter_code
_entity_poly.pdbx_strand_id
1 'polypeptide(L)'
;MNTRLTGLIVICAGALSLHAQTLRTAGSLAVDLDAATITAADGDAVTTWANDGTLGASFDALAGTTGAVFTNSLNGRKAVLFDGTAQSVLVGPAAPSSLTGESTWSIEAWVWVPSPPPAKAVYLSWTEDEALGTGNQDWARLMMRYDVHGVQIDFRGGAMGSNYGTPASGLWHHLAVARAAPRC
;
A
#
# COMPACT_ATOMS: atom_id res chain seq x y z
N MET A 1 -20.17 -49.98 42.22
CA MET A 1 -21.00 -48.98 41.51
C MET A 1 -20.42 -47.61 41.84
N ASN A 2 -19.73 -46.97 40.89
CA ASN A 2 -19.38 -45.55 40.86
C ASN A 2 -18.66 -45.26 39.53
N THR A 3 -19.45 -44.90 38.53
CA THR A 3 -19.04 -44.31 37.26
C THR A 3 -18.75 -42.82 37.47
N ARG A 4 -17.59 -42.30 37.01
CA ARG A 4 -17.39 -40.90 36.56
C ARG A 4 -16.25 -40.88 35.52
N LEU A 5 -16.61 -40.86 34.24
CA LEU A 5 -16.69 -39.70 33.34
C LEU A 5 -15.31 -39.21 32.87
N THR A 6 -14.87 -39.80 31.76
CA THR A 6 -13.76 -39.35 30.90
C THR A 6 -14.13 -37.98 30.33
N GLY A 7 -13.41 -36.93 30.74
CA GLY A 7 -13.60 -35.57 30.22
C GLY A 7 -13.06 -35.46 28.80
N LEU A 8 -13.96 -35.34 27.84
CA LEU A 8 -13.68 -34.94 26.46
C LEU A 8 -13.21 -33.48 26.46
N ILE A 9 -11.91 -33.24 26.28
CA ILE A 9 -11.39 -31.90 25.98
C ILE A 9 -11.80 -31.59 24.55
N VAL A 10 -12.97 -30.96 24.40
CA VAL A 10 -13.33 -30.26 23.17
C VAL A 10 -12.47 -29.02 23.13
N ILE A 11 -11.33 -29.09 22.43
CA ILE A 11 -10.68 -27.89 21.94
C ILE A 11 -11.65 -27.35 20.90
N CYS A 12 -12.48 -26.40 21.29
CA CYS A 12 -13.13 -25.53 20.33
C CYS A 12 -12.00 -24.94 19.50
N ALA A 13 -11.80 -25.49 18.30
CA ALA A 13 -11.17 -24.78 17.21
C ALA A 13 -12.07 -23.59 16.94
N GLY A 14 -11.96 -22.57 17.79
CA GLY A 14 -12.45 -21.24 17.51
C GLY A 14 -11.76 -20.90 16.22
N ALA A 15 -12.54 -20.92 15.14
CA ALA A 15 -12.13 -20.30 13.90
C ALA A 15 -11.58 -18.93 14.33
N LEU A 16 -10.27 -18.76 14.19
CA LEU A 16 -9.71 -17.44 14.04
C LEU A 16 -10.31 -16.95 12.73
N SER A 17 -11.56 -16.52 12.77
CA SER A 17 -12.08 -15.56 11.83
C SER A 17 -11.16 -14.37 12.04
N LEU A 18 -10.11 -14.30 11.21
CA LEU A 18 -9.55 -13.03 10.79
C LEU A 18 -10.74 -12.27 10.23
N HIS A 19 -11.48 -11.61 11.13
CA HIS A 19 -12.28 -10.48 10.73
C HIS A 19 -11.23 -9.54 10.13
N ALA A 20 -11.32 -9.31 8.83
CA ALA A 20 -10.71 -8.14 8.24
C ALA A 20 -11.09 -6.99 9.19
N GLN A 21 -10.10 -6.44 9.91
CA GLN A 21 -10.36 -5.34 10.81
C GLN A 21 -11.01 -4.27 9.94
N THR A 22 -12.24 -3.88 10.29
CA THR A 22 -12.93 -2.81 9.58
C THR A 22 -11.99 -1.62 9.53
N LEU A 23 -11.57 -1.24 8.32
CA LEU A 23 -10.72 -0.06 8.11
C LEU A 23 -11.41 1.12 8.77
N ARG A 24 -10.76 1.70 9.78
CA ARG A 24 -11.31 2.86 10.48
C ARG A 24 -10.78 4.12 9.82
N THR A 25 -11.61 4.72 8.97
CA THR A 25 -11.31 6.00 8.35
C THR A 25 -12.06 7.11 9.07
N ALA A 26 -11.41 8.27 9.23
CA ALA A 26 -12.07 9.48 9.73
C ALA A 26 -12.94 10.19 8.66
N GLY A 27 -12.84 9.75 7.40
CA GLY A 27 -13.58 10.27 6.25
C GLY A 27 -13.86 9.18 5.21
N SER A 28 -14.21 9.56 3.98
CA SER A 28 -14.45 8.60 2.89
C SER A 28 -13.17 7.85 2.51
N LEU A 29 -13.23 6.52 2.44
CA LEU A 29 -12.13 5.70 1.94
C LEU A 29 -12.12 5.77 0.41
N ALA A 30 -11.34 6.71 -0.15
CA ALA A 30 -11.32 6.95 -1.59
C ALA A 30 -10.64 5.81 -2.37
N VAL A 31 -9.55 5.27 -1.81
CA VAL A 31 -8.78 4.18 -2.40
C VAL A 31 -8.66 3.05 -1.38
N ASP A 32 -9.13 1.87 -1.76
CA ASP A 32 -9.01 0.62 -1.01
C ASP A 32 -8.44 -0.46 -1.93
N LEU A 33 -7.19 -0.86 -1.67
CA LEU A 33 -6.46 -1.86 -2.44
C LEU A 33 -6.05 -2.98 -1.51
N ASP A 34 -6.74 -4.12 -1.61
CA ASP A 34 -6.44 -5.30 -0.83
C ASP A 34 -6.01 -6.46 -1.73
N ALA A 35 -4.77 -6.92 -1.57
CA ALA A 35 -4.28 -8.10 -2.30
C ALA A 35 -5.04 -9.38 -1.94
N ALA A 36 -5.75 -9.41 -0.80
CA ALA A 36 -6.54 -10.56 -0.39
C ALA A 36 -7.75 -10.84 -1.30
N THR A 37 -8.29 -9.79 -1.94
CA THR A 37 -9.43 -9.88 -2.87
C THR A 37 -9.03 -10.42 -4.24
N ILE A 38 -7.72 -10.42 -4.58
CA ILE A 38 -7.20 -10.97 -5.83
C ILE A 38 -7.23 -12.51 -5.77
N THR A 39 -7.75 -13.09 -6.85
CA THR A 39 -7.77 -14.53 -7.10
C THR A 39 -6.86 -14.85 -8.30
N ALA A 40 -5.62 -15.23 -8.02
CA ALA A 40 -4.59 -15.59 -9.01
C ALA A 40 -3.60 -16.60 -8.41
N ALA A 41 -2.81 -17.27 -9.24
CA ALA A 41 -1.71 -18.13 -8.80
C ALA A 41 -0.42 -17.33 -8.55
N ASP A 42 0.52 -17.90 -7.78
CA ASP A 42 1.83 -17.29 -7.58
C ASP A 42 2.57 -17.17 -8.93
N GLY A 43 3.03 -15.96 -9.25
CA GLY A 43 3.71 -15.65 -10.51
C GLY A 43 2.78 -15.13 -11.62
N ASP A 44 1.47 -15.16 -11.43
CA ASP A 44 0.54 -14.58 -12.39
C ASP A 44 0.66 -13.05 -12.45
N ALA A 45 0.48 -12.50 -13.66
CA ALA A 45 0.46 -11.07 -13.86
C ALA A 45 -0.84 -10.45 -13.30
N VAL A 46 -0.69 -9.38 -12.52
CA VAL A 46 -1.75 -8.49 -12.10
C VAL A 46 -1.80 -7.35 -13.10
N THR A 47 -2.71 -7.43 -14.06
CA THR A 47 -2.92 -6.38 -15.08
C THR A 47 -4.01 -5.39 -14.70
N THR A 48 -4.84 -5.72 -13.70
CA THR A 48 -5.91 -4.88 -13.18
C THR A 48 -6.01 -5.13 -11.68
N TRP A 49 -5.94 -4.07 -10.89
CA TRP A 49 -6.21 -4.10 -9.45
C TRP A 49 -7.44 -3.24 -9.16
N ALA A 50 -8.52 -3.89 -8.77
CA ALA A 50 -9.77 -3.21 -8.43
C ALA A 50 -9.58 -2.30 -7.20
N ASN A 51 -10.12 -1.08 -7.28
CA ASN A 51 -10.25 -0.18 -6.15
C ASN A 51 -11.65 -0.33 -5.54
N ASP A 52 -11.72 -0.86 -4.31
CA ASP A 52 -12.99 -1.02 -3.58
C ASP A 52 -13.42 0.26 -2.84
N GLY A 53 -12.61 1.33 -2.95
CA GLY A 53 -12.88 2.64 -2.40
C GLY A 53 -13.86 3.49 -3.22
N THR A 54 -14.27 4.63 -2.66
CA THR A 54 -15.31 5.49 -3.24
C THR A 54 -14.88 6.26 -4.48
N LEU A 55 -13.59 6.31 -4.80
CA LEU A 55 -13.10 6.91 -6.06
C LEU A 55 -13.52 6.07 -7.28
N GLY A 56 -13.79 4.77 -7.07
CA GLY A 56 -14.06 3.82 -8.14
C GLY A 56 -12.87 3.60 -9.07
N ALA A 57 -13.16 2.99 -10.23
CA ALA A 57 -12.20 2.56 -11.25
C ALA A 57 -11.17 1.52 -10.76
N SER A 58 -10.24 1.15 -11.61
CA SER A 58 -9.14 0.22 -11.32
C SER A 58 -7.79 0.89 -11.55
N PHE A 59 -6.75 0.26 -11.01
CA PHE A 59 -5.37 0.49 -11.39
C PHE A 59 -5.01 -0.56 -12.45
N ASP A 60 -4.76 -0.13 -13.68
CA ASP A 60 -4.55 -1.02 -14.82
C ASP A 60 -3.11 -0.97 -15.30
N ALA A 61 -2.59 -2.06 -15.84
CA ALA A 61 -1.28 -2.09 -16.44
C ALA A 61 -1.17 -1.04 -17.55
N LEU A 62 -0.07 -0.29 -17.56
CA LEU A 62 0.19 0.66 -18.63
C LEU A 62 0.23 -0.09 -19.97
N ALA A 63 -0.39 0.47 -21.01
CA ALA A 63 -0.44 -0.17 -22.32
C ALA A 63 0.97 -0.57 -22.81
N GLY A 64 1.12 -1.85 -23.17
CA GLY A 64 2.41 -2.41 -23.61
C GLY A 64 3.35 -2.86 -22.48
N THR A 65 2.87 -2.89 -21.23
CA THR A 65 3.61 -3.41 -20.07
C THR A 65 3.02 -4.72 -19.56
N THR A 66 3.76 -5.43 -18.69
CA THR A 66 3.32 -6.71 -18.12
C THR A 66 2.42 -6.54 -16.90
N GLY A 67 2.50 -5.41 -16.21
CA GLY A 67 1.84 -5.20 -14.91
C GLY A 67 2.63 -5.82 -13.76
N ALA A 68 2.03 -5.83 -12.57
CA ALA A 68 2.68 -6.37 -11.37
C ALA A 68 2.56 -7.91 -11.31
N VAL A 69 3.18 -8.55 -10.31
CA VAL A 69 3.12 -10.01 -10.13
C VAL A 69 2.41 -10.35 -8.82
N PHE A 70 1.55 -11.35 -8.84
CA PHE A 70 0.86 -11.82 -7.65
C PHE A 70 1.66 -12.90 -6.89
N THR A 71 1.55 -12.90 -5.56
CA THR A 71 1.99 -14.01 -4.70
C THR A 71 1.04 -14.19 -3.51
N ASN A 72 0.81 -15.44 -3.12
CA ASN A 72 0.01 -15.83 -1.95
C ASN A 72 0.84 -16.04 -0.68
N SER A 73 2.17 -16.05 -0.80
CA SER A 73 3.05 -16.66 0.20
C SER A 73 4.12 -15.72 0.77
N LEU A 74 4.07 -14.42 0.49
CA LEU A 74 5.07 -13.47 0.93
C LEU A 74 5.02 -13.25 2.44
N ASN A 75 5.87 -13.99 3.16
CA ASN A 75 5.89 -14.05 4.62
C ASN A 75 4.48 -14.28 5.22
N GLY A 76 3.72 -15.19 4.59
CA GLY A 76 2.38 -15.57 5.03
C GLY A 76 1.26 -14.60 4.64
N ARG A 77 1.49 -13.69 3.68
CA ARG A 77 0.49 -12.75 3.17
C ARG A 77 0.41 -12.80 1.64
N LYS A 78 -0.80 -12.57 1.11
CA LYS A 78 -0.98 -12.22 -0.29
C LYS A 78 -0.38 -10.85 -0.57
N ALA A 79 0.26 -10.68 -1.72
CA ALA A 79 0.91 -9.43 -2.11
C ALA A 79 0.91 -9.23 -3.61
N VAL A 80 0.99 -7.97 -4.01
CA VAL A 80 1.28 -7.53 -5.38
C VAL A 80 2.70 -7.01 -5.40
N LEU A 81 3.55 -7.64 -6.21
CA LEU A 81 4.98 -7.37 -6.30
C LEU A 81 5.26 -6.51 -7.53
N PHE A 82 5.97 -5.41 -7.30
CA PHE A 82 6.54 -4.58 -8.36
C PHE A 82 8.04 -4.89 -8.46
N ASP A 83 8.52 -5.26 -9.65
CA ASP A 83 9.90 -5.71 -9.85
C ASP A 83 10.93 -4.56 -10.01
N GLY A 84 10.45 -3.31 -9.99
CA GLY A 84 11.27 -2.11 -10.14
C GLY A 84 11.61 -1.76 -11.59
N THR A 85 11.03 -2.45 -12.58
CA THR A 85 11.18 -2.15 -14.00
C THR A 85 10.00 -1.33 -14.54
N ALA A 86 10.21 -0.65 -15.67
CA ALA A 86 9.12 0.04 -16.39
C ALA A 86 8.05 -0.92 -16.95
N GLN A 87 8.29 -2.23 -16.93
CA GLN A 87 7.32 -3.25 -17.35
C GLN A 87 6.34 -3.64 -16.22
N SER A 88 6.69 -3.33 -14.98
CA SER A 88 5.89 -3.65 -13.80
C SER A 88 5.27 -2.39 -13.21
N VAL A 89 4.23 -1.87 -13.86
CA VAL A 89 3.55 -0.65 -13.44
C VAL A 89 2.03 -0.78 -13.60
N LEU A 90 1.30 -0.24 -12.63
CA LEU A 90 -0.14 -0.02 -12.72
C LEU A 90 -0.43 1.49 -12.70
N VAL A 91 -1.37 1.95 -13.50
CA VAL A 91 -1.73 3.35 -13.70
C VAL A 91 -3.22 3.58 -13.50
N GLY A 92 -3.57 4.82 -13.16
CA GLY A 92 -4.94 5.19 -12.84
C GLY A 92 -5.32 4.81 -11.40
N PRO A 93 -6.52 5.20 -10.94
CA PRO A 93 -7.29 6.30 -11.47
C PRO A 93 -6.53 7.64 -11.36
N ALA A 94 -6.96 8.64 -12.14
CA ALA A 94 -6.40 9.98 -12.05
C ALA A 94 -6.47 10.51 -10.61
N ALA A 95 -5.48 11.31 -10.22
CA ALA A 95 -5.40 11.86 -8.88
C ALA A 95 -6.68 12.65 -8.53
N PRO A 96 -7.42 12.27 -7.46
CA PRO A 96 -8.53 13.07 -7.01
C PRO A 96 -8.02 14.37 -6.36
N SER A 97 -8.77 15.46 -6.52
CA SER A 97 -8.43 16.75 -5.90
C SER A 97 -8.38 16.70 -4.36
N SER A 98 -9.02 15.70 -3.75
CA SER A 98 -8.97 15.43 -2.32
C SER A 98 -7.60 14.92 -1.83
N LEU A 99 -6.72 14.46 -2.71
CA LEU A 99 -5.38 13.97 -2.37
C LEU A 99 -4.25 14.94 -2.74
N THR A 100 -4.54 15.99 -3.51
CA THR A 100 -3.53 16.94 -4.00
C THR A 100 -3.68 18.33 -3.36
N GLY A 101 -2.70 19.23 -3.59
CA GLY A 101 -2.79 20.63 -3.16
C GLY A 101 -2.75 20.84 -1.64
N GLU A 102 -3.75 21.50 -1.06
CA GLU A 102 -3.86 21.82 0.39
C GLU A 102 -4.78 20.87 1.18
N SER A 103 -5.32 19.84 0.51
CA SER A 103 -6.30 18.92 1.10
C SER A 103 -5.76 18.14 2.32
N THR A 104 -6.66 17.89 3.28
CA THR A 104 -6.41 16.98 4.40
C THR A 104 -6.62 15.55 3.93
N TRP A 105 -5.66 14.67 4.17
CA TRP A 105 -5.74 13.26 3.79
C TRP A 105 -4.99 12.38 4.77
N SER A 106 -5.29 11.09 4.74
CA SER A 106 -4.52 10.05 5.39
C SER A 106 -4.31 8.89 4.44
N ILE A 107 -3.16 8.24 4.52
CA ILE A 107 -2.87 7.02 3.77
C ILE A 107 -2.31 6.00 4.73
N GLU A 108 -2.76 4.76 4.57
CA GLU A 108 -2.27 3.58 5.26
C GLU A 108 -1.79 2.57 4.21
N ALA A 109 -0.62 1.98 4.42
CA ALA A 109 -0.07 0.97 3.52
C ALA A 109 0.71 -0.10 4.29
N TRP A 110 0.63 -1.33 3.81
CA TRP A 110 1.52 -2.43 4.19
C TRP A 110 2.47 -2.70 3.05
N VAL A 111 3.76 -2.47 3.28
CA VAL A 111 4.78 -2.60 2.24
C VAL A 111 5.87 -3.54 2.70
N TRP A 112 6.14 -4.56 1.91
CA TRP A 112 7.28 -5.43 2.12
C TRP A 112 8.47 -4.89 1.32
N VAL A 113 9.62 -4.75 1.99
CA VAL A 113 10.84 -4.23 1.37
C VAL A 113 11.91 -5.32 1.45
N PRO A 114 12.35 -5.94 0.33
CA PRO A 114 13.39 -6.97 0.37
C PRO A 114 14.69 -6.42 0.96
N SER A 115 15.05 -5.20 0.55
CA SER A 115 16.17 -4.41 1.04
C SER A 115 15.93 -2.94 0.70
N PRO A 116 16.37 -1.97 1.54
CA PRO A 116 16.30 -0.56 1.20
C PRO A 116 16.95 -0.31 -0.17
N PRO A 117 16.23 0.31 -1.12
CA PRO A 117 16.74 0.56 -2.45
C PRO A 117 17.85 1.63 -2.39
N PRO A 118 18.91 1.52 -3.21
CA PRO A 118 20.02 2.47 -3.21
C PRO A 118 19.63 3.86 -3.73
N ALA A 119 18.49 3.95 -4.42
CA ALA A 119 17.89 5.18 -4.91
C ALA A 119 16.38 5.18 -4.56
N LYS A 120 15.70 6.27 -4.90
CA LYS A 120 14.24 6.40 -4.75
C LYS A 120 13.53 5.25 -5.48
N ALA A 121 12.78 4.44 -4.75
CA ALA A 121 11.85 3.46 -5.30
C ALA A 121 10.43 3.78 -4.84
N VAL A 122 9.57 4.07 -5.80
CA VAL A 122 8.19 4.52 -5.59
C VAL A 122 7.27 3.32 -5.75
N TYR A 123 6.36 3.11 -4.80
CA TYR A 123 5.33 2.07 -4.90
C TYR A 123 3.91 2.66 -5.01
N LEU A 124 3.75 3.95 -4.71
CA LEU A 124 2.52 4.68 -4.97
C LEU A 124 2.86 6.13 -5.34
N SER A 125 2.28 6.63 -6.42
CA SER A 125 2.36 8.04 -6.74
C SER A 125 1.15 8.54 -7.51
N TRP A 126 0.73 9.76 -7.20
CA TRP A 126 -0.23 10.52 -8.00
C TRP A 126 0.39 11.71 -8.73
N THR A 127 1.69 11.91 -8.57
CA THR A 127 2.44 12.99 -9.23
C THR A 127 3.75 12.46 -9.78
N GLU A 128 4.15 12.95 -10.95
CA GLU A 128 5.46 12.61 -11.52
C GLU A 128 6.62 13.07 -10.62
N ASP A 129 7.71 12.29 -10.63
CA ASP A 129 8.87 12.50 -9.78
C ASP A 129 9.66 13.74 -10.23
N GLU A 130 10.02 13.82 -11.52
CA GLU A 130 10.88 14.87 -12.09
C GLU A 130 10.61 15.28 -13.56
N ALA A 131 9.57 14.80 -14.22
CA ALA A 131 9.30 15.23 -15.60
C ALA A 131 8.48 16.53 -15.59
N LEU A 132 9.15 17.67 -15.73
CA LEU A 132 8.66 19.02 -16.12
C LEU A 132 9.02 20.15 -15.14
N GLY A 133 10.32 20.41 -15.02
CA GLY A 133 10.94 21.74 -14.94
C GLY A 133 10.30 22.80 -14.03
N THR A 134 10.94 23.08 -12.88
CA THR A 134 10.97 24.40 -12.20
C THR A 134 9.64 25.10 -11.88
N GLY A 135 8.49 24.45 -12.04
CA GLY A 135 7.16 25.01 -11.82
C GLY A 135 6.49 24.51 -10.55
N ASN A 136 5.30 25.06 -10.25
CA ASN A 136 4.42 24.78 -9.10
C ASN A 136 4.04 23.30 -8.84
N GLN A 137 4.65 22.31 -9.50
CA GLN A 137 4.33 20.89 -9.33
C GLN A 137 4.84 20.28 -8.01
N ASP A 138 5.86 20.89 -7.37
CA ASP A 138 6.21 20.59 -5.97
C ASP A 138 5.00 20.79 -5.01
N TRP A 139 4.01 21.58 -5.42
CA TRP A 139 2.80 21.87 -4.64
C TRP A 139 1.72 20.78 -4.74
N ALA A 140 1.85 19.84 -5.68
CA ALA A 140 0.92 18.74 -5.83
C ALA A 140 1.50 17.39 -5.37
N ARG A 141 2.80 17.33 -5.03
CA ARG A 141 3.52 16.06 -4.82
C ARG A 141 2.83 15.19 -3.77
N LEU A 142 2.61 13.93 -4.13
CA LEU A 142 2.18 12.85 -3.24
C LEU A 142 2.79 11.54 -3.74
N MET A 143 3.87 11.11 -3.09
CA MET A 143 4.59 9.88 -3.44
C MET A 143 4.89 9.09 -2.19
N MET A 144 4.52 7.81 -2.17
CA MET A 144 5.01 6.88 -1.17
C MET A 144 6.15 6.06 -1.74
N ARG A 145 7.27 6.05 -1.02
CA ARG A 145 8.54 5.56 -1.54
C ARG A 145 9.44 4.99 -0.45
N TYR A 146 10.54 4.39 -0.86
CA TYR A 146 11.70 4.11 -0.02
C TYR A 146 12.99 4.60 -0.68
N ASP A 147 13.99 4.91 0.12
CA ASP A 147 15.39 5.07 -0.29
C ASP A 147 16.33 4.60 0.83
N VAL A 148 17.64 4.64 0.56
CA VAL A 148 18.69 4.26 1.52
C VAL A 148 18.70 5.12 2.79
N HIS A 149 18.11 6.31 2.74
CA HIS A 149 17.99 7.24 3.86
C HIS A 149 16.72 7.01 4.70
N GLY A 150 15.87 6.06 4.30
CA GLY A 150 14.65 5.71 5.03
C GLY A 150 13.50 6.70 4.84
N VAL A 151 13.51 7.50 3.75
CA VAL A 151 12.36 8.33 3.39
C VAL A 151 11.19 7.43 3.01
N GLN A 152 9.99 7.72 3.52
CA GLN A 152 8.78 6.92 3.32
C GLN A 152 7.73 7.65 2.47
N ILE A 153 7.71 8.98 2.50
CA ILE A 153 6.76 9.79 1.77
C ILE A 153 7.39 11.12 1.32
N ASP A 154 7.14 11.51 0.07
CA ASP A 154 7.35 12.87 -0.43
C ASP A 154 5.99 13.55 -0.61
N PHE A 155 5.88 14.80 -0.16
CA PHE A 155 4.67 15.59 -0.30
C PHE A 155 4.98 17.08 -0.42
N ARG A 156 3.95 17.91 -0.64
CA ARG A 156 4.10 19.37 -0.61
C ARG A 156 4.70 19.83 0.72
N GLY A 157 5.91 20.38 0.67
CA GLY A 157 6.62 20.93 1.84
C GLY A 157 7.77 20.06 2.35
N GLY A 158 8.02 18.89 1.75
CA GLY A 158 9.23 18.12 2.01
C GLY A 158 9.06 16.61 1.89
N ALA A 159 9.98 15.90 2.52
CA ALA A 159 9.98 14.46 2.63
C ALA A 159 9.94 14.06 4.11
N MET A 160 9.24 12.99 4.43
CA MET A 160 9.25 12.40 5.76
C MET A 160 9.80 10.97 5.70
N GLY A 161 10.80 10.71 6.52
CA GLY A 161 11.29 9.38 6.81
C GLY A 161 10.69 8.83 8.10
N SER A 162 11.05 7.59 8.41
CA SER A 162 10.68 6.98 9.68
C SER A 162 11.43 7.68 10.83
N ASN A 163 10.70 8.15 11.85
CA ASN A 163 11.29 8.63 13.10
C ASN A 163 12.05 7.53 13.87
N TYR A 164 11.94 6.28 13.42
CA TYR A 164 12.56 5.10 14.02
C TYR A 164 13.78 4.60 13.21
N GLY A 165 14.25 5.37 12.22
CA GLY A 165 15.41 5.05 11.39
C GLY A 165 15.07 4.36 10.07
N THR A 166 16.08 3.83 9.39
CA THR A 166 15.92 3.13 8.11
C THR A 166 15.10 1.86 8.31
N PRO A 167 14.05 1.61 7.50
CA PRO A 167 13.25 0.40 7.56
C PRO A 167 14.09 -0.87 7.38
N ALA A 168 13.76 -1.92 8.11
CA ALA A 168 14.52 -3.17 8.10
C ALA A 168 14.25 -4.00 6.83
N SER A 169 15.30 -4.58 6.26
CA SER A 169 15.21 -5.48 5.12
C SER A 169 14.37 -6.73 5.42
N GLY A 170 13.62 -7.21 4.44
CA GLY A 170 12.90 -8.48 4.47
C GLY A 170 11.64 -8.49 5.33
N LEU A 171 11.23 -7.34 5.88
CA LEU A 171 10.08 -7.23 6.78
C LEU A 171 8.92 -6.47 6.13
N TRP A 172 7.72 -6.77 6.63
CA TRP A 172 6.53 -5.98 6.37
C TRP A 172 6.57 -4.71 7.22
N HIS A 173 6.42 -3.56 6.57
CA HIS A 173 6.30 -2.27 7.22
C HIS A 173 4.86 -1.79 7.13
N HIS A 174 4.34 -1.35 8.28
CA HIS A 174 3.06 -0.65 8.36
C HIS A 174 3.33 0.85 8.37
N LEU A 175 2.82 1.53 7.35
CA LEU A 175 2.97 2.97 7.17
C LEU A 175 1.59 3.60 7.32
N ALA A 176 1.49 4.58 8.21
CA ALA A 176 0.30 5.40 8.36
C ALA A 176 0.73 6.86 8.42
N VAL A 177 0.25 7.65 7.46
CA VAL A 177 0.57 9.07 7.35
C VAL A 177 -0.71 9.86 7.30
N ALA A 178 -0.76 10.96 8.05
CA ALA A 178 -1.85 11.93 7.98
C ALA A 178 -1.27 13.31 7.69
N ARG A 179 -1.90 14.01 6.76
CA ARG A 179 -1.67 15.42 6.51
C ARG A 179 -2.82 16.22 7.10
N ALA A 180 -2.49 17.08 8.05
CA ALA A 180 -3.43 18.06 8.59
C ALA A 180 -3.57 19.28 7.67
N ALA A 181 -4.69 19.99 7.77
CA ALA A 181 -4.85 21.30 7.16
C ALA A 181 -3.77 22.27 7.68
N PRO A 182 -3.28 23.21 6.85
CA PRO A 182 -2.40 24.27 7.33
C PRO A 182 -3.11 25.05 8.46
N ARG A 183 -2.37 25.40 9.51
CA ARG A 183 -2.91 26.27 10.56
C ARG A 183 -3.16 27.65 9.97
N CYS A 184 -4.40 28.13 10.11
CA CYS A 184 -4.80 29.49 9.77
C CYS A 184 -4.03 30.53 10.60
#